data_AF-A0A679GJ41-F1
#
_entry.id   AF-A0A679GJ41-F1
#
_cell.length_a   1.000
_cell.length_b   1.000
_cell.length_c   1.000
_cell.angle_alpha   90.00
_cell.angle_beta   90.00
_cell.angle_gamma   90.00
#
_symmetry.space_group_name_H-M   'P 1'
#
loop_
_entity.id
_entity.type
_entity.pdbx_description
1 polymer ?
#
loop_
_entity_poly.entity_id
_entity_poly.type
_entity_poly.pdbx_seq_one_letter_code
_entity_poly.pdbx_strand_id
1 'polypeptide(L)'
;MSNESDRRSSGAANEAARRASGAANEAARRASGAANEAARRASGAANEAARRGDSQQVQRDLNRLVRPPIRRQELRTVAARGAAPAARGRSDYVPPAAGRGGIASPLTEPSFAAREWWDDGWKTSDGLFTIPMPKKVVMRDANNAEVVFEYAKPGTGATP
;
A
#
# COMPACT_ATOMS: atom_id res chain seq x y z
N MET A 1 1.51 -82.86 33.44
CA MET A 1 2.29 -81.91 34.29
C MET A 1 2.43 -80.50 33.69
N SER A 2 2.08 -80.25 32.41
CA SER A 2 2.26 -78.94 31.74
C SER A 2 1.42 -77.78 32.31
N ASN A 3 0.14 -78.02 32.60
CA ASN A 3 -0.78 -76.91 32.93
C ASN A 3 -0.44 -76.19 34.24
N GLU A 4 0.28 -76.85 35.17
CA GLU A 4 0.63 -76.28 36.47
C GLU A 4 1.92 -75.44 36.39
N SER A 5 2.85 -75.77 35.50
CA SER A 5 4.01 -74.89 35.22
C SER A 5 3.59 -73.62 34.49
N ASP A 6 2.63 -73.71 33.58
CA ASP A 6 2.14 -72.57 32.79
C ASP A 6 1.35 -71.58 33.67
N ARG A 7 0.55 -72.07 34.62
CA ARG A 7 -0.11 -71.22 35.61
C ARG A 7 0.88 -70.51 36.54
N ARG A 8 1.94 -71.19 36.95
CA ARG A 8 2.99 -70.58 37.79
C ARG A 8 3.80 -69.54 37.03
N SER A 9 4.14 -69.78 35.77
CA SER A 9 4.88 -68.81 34.96
C SER A 9 4.03 -67.57 34.63
N SER A 10 2.75 -67.75 34.29
CA SER A 10 1.82 -66.63 34.06
C SER A 10 1.53 -65.84 35.34
N GLY A 11 1.41 -66.51 36.49
CA GLY A 11 1.31 -65.85 37.79
C GLY A 11 2.54 -64.99 38.12
N ALA A 12 3.75 -65.53 37.91
CA ALA A 12 5.00 -64.81 38.13
C ALA A 12 5.16 -63.61 37.18
N ALA A 13 4.77 -63.76 35.92
CA ALA A 13 4.80 -62.68 34.93
C ALA A 13 3.81 -61.54 35.29
N ASN A 14 2.60 -61.90 35.70
CA ASN A 14 1.59 -60.92 36.13
C ASN A 14 2.03 -60.13 37.37
N GLU A 15 2.63 -60.80 38.34
CA GLU A 15 3.14 -60.18 39.55
C GLU A 15 4.35 -59.26 39.24
N ALA A 16 5.26 -59.68 38.35
CA ALA A 16 6.35 -58.82 37.88
C ALA A 16 5.82 -57.57 37.18
N ALA A 17 4.81 -57.70 36.32
CA ALA A 17 4.17 -56.57 35.64
C ALA A 17 3.50 -55.60 36.62
N ARG A 18 2.81 -56.12 37.66
CA ARG A 18 2.22 -55.29 38.73
C ARG A 18 3.27 -54.49 39.48
N ARG A 19 4.38 -55.10 39.87
CA ARG A 19 5.48 -54.40 40.57
C ARG A 19 6.14 -53.36 39.69
N ALA A 20 6.39 -53.67 38.42
CA ALA A 20 6.96 -52.72 37.47
C ALA A 20 6.04 -51.49 37.28
N SER A 21 4.73 -51.72 37.14
CA SER A 21 3.75 -50.63 37.06
C SER A 21 3.69 -49.80 38.35
N GLY A 22 3.73 -50.45 39.52
CA GLY A 22 3.81 -49.77 40.81
C GLY A 22 5.04 -48.86 40.93
N ALA A 23 6.22 -49.39 40.59
CA ALA A 23 7.47 -48.63 40.61
C ALA A 23 7.45 -47.44 39.65
N ALA A 24 6.91 -47.63 38.43
CA ALA A 24 6.78 -46.56 37.44
C ALA A 24 5.83 -45.45 37.93
N ASN A 25 4.70 -45.81 38.53
CA ASN A 25 3.74 -44.85 39.09
C ASN A 25 4.34 -44.07 40.27
N GLU A 26 5.11 -44.72 41.13
CA GLU A 26 5.77 -44.05 42.25
C GLU A 26 6.87 -43.09 41.77
N ALA A 27 7.67 -43.52 40.78
CA ALA A 27 8.67 -42.67 40.15
C ALA A 27 8.05 -41.42 39.51
N ALA A 28 6.95 -41.58 38.76
CA ALA A 28 6.21 -40.48 38.16
C ALA A 28 5.67 -39.49 39.21
N ARG A 29 5.09 -40.00 40.31
CA ARG A 29 4.59 -39.15 41.41
C ARG A 29 5.72 -38.35 42.07
N ARG A 30 6.86 -38.99 42.35
CA ARG A 30 8.03 -38.31 42.93
C ARG A 30 8.59 -37.24 41.99
N ALA A 31 8.69 -37.54 40.69
CA ALA A 31 9.15 -36.57 39.69
C ALA A 31 8.24 -35.34 39.61
N SER A 32 6.92 -35.55 39.54
CA SER A 32 5.94 -34.46 39.54
C SER A 32 5.98 -33.64 40.83
N GLY A 33 6.14 -34.28 41.99
CA GLY A 33 6.31 -33.60 43.27
C GLY A 33 7.57 -32.72 43.29
N ALA A 34 8.70 -33.25 42.84
CA ALA A 34 9.95 -32.52 42.77
C ALA A 34 9.87 -31.31 41.81
N ALA A 35 9.22 -31.47 40.67
CA ALA A 35 9.02 -30.38 39.70
C ALA A 35 8.14 -29.26 40.27
N ASN A 36 7.03 -29.61 40.93
CA ASN A 36 6.14 -28.65 41.56
C ASN A 36 6.84 -27.86 42.68
N GLU A 37 7.64 -28.55 43.49
CA GLU A 37 8.39 -27.91 44.58
C GLU A 37 9.50 -26.98 44.04
N ALA A 38 10.19 -27.38 42.98
CA ALA A 38 11.17 -26.52 42.30
C ALA A 38 10.49 -25.26 41.73
N ALA A 39 9.32 -25.39 41.11
CA ALA A 39 8.57 -24.26 40.55
C ALA A 39 8.10 -23.28 41.65
N ARG A 40 7.65 -23.80 42.79
CA ARG A 40 7.27 -22.98 43.96
C ARG A 40 8.46 -22.21 44.50
N ARG A 41 9.61 -22.87 44.69
CA ARG A 41 10.84 -22.22 45.17
C ARG A 41 11.35 -21.16 44.21
N ALA A 42 11.36 -21.44 42.90
CA ALA A 42 11.78 -20.47 41.89
C ALA A 42 10.87 -19.23 41.88
N SER A 43 9.55 -19.43 41.92
CA SER A 43 8.58 -18.33 41.99
C SER A 43 8.76 -17.50 43.26
N GLY A 44 8.98 -18.14 44.41
CA GLY A 44 9.27 -17.47 45.67
C GLY A 44 10.52 -16.60 45.60
N ALA A 45 11.62 -17.17 45.10
CA ALA A 45 12.89 -16.45 44.93
C ALA A 45 12.76 -15.25 43.97
N ALA A 46 12.03 -15.41 42.86
CA ALA A 46 11.77 -14.33 41.92
C ALA A 46 10.96 -13.18 42.55
N ASN A 47 9.92 -13.51 43.31
CA ASN A 47 9.11 -12.52 44.03
C ASN A 47 9.93 -11.80 45.11
N GLU A 48 10.79 -12.49 45.84
CA GLU A 48 11.69 -11.86 46.81
C GLU A 48 12.71 -10.95 46.15
N ALA A 49 13.32 -11.38 45.05
CA ALA A 49 14.25 -10.55 44.28
C ALA A 49 13.58 -9.28 43.76
N ALA A 50 12.36 -9.40 43.22
CA ALA A 50 11.57 -8.25 42.77
C ALA A 50 11.24 -7.29 43.92
N ARG A 51 10.86 -7.80 45.10
CA ARG A 51 10.51 -6.98 46.27
C ARG A 51 11.69 -6.26 46.90
N ARG A 52 12.86 -6.93 46.98
CA ARG A 52 14.09 -6.28 47.46
C ARG A 52 14.56 -5.19 46.50
N GLY A 53 14.10 -5.25 45.24
CA GLY A 53 14.51 -4.35 44.17
C GLY A 53 15.99 -4.55 43.85
N ASP A 54 16.45 -3.92 42.76
CA ASP A 54 17.88 -3.70 42.63
C ASP A 54 18.30 -2.76 43.78
N SER A 55 19.19 -3.23 44.65
CA SER A 55 19.71 -2.44 45.77
C SER A 55 20.20 -1.05 45.32
N GLN A 56 20.68 -0.93 44.08
CA GLN A 56 21.08 0.34 43.50
C GLN A 56 19.89 1.24 43.13
N GLN A 57 18.73 0.69 42.82
CA GLN A 57 17.52 1.43 42.53
C GLN A 57 16.92 2.00 43.82
N VAL A 58 16.85 1.20 44.88
CA VAL A 58 16.46 1.68 46.23
C VAL A 58 17.42 2.76 46.73
N GLN A 59 18.74 2.56 46.57
CA GLN A 59 19.73 3.58 46.92
C GLN A 59 19.59 4.85 46.07
N ARG A 60 19.34 4.74 44.76
CA ARG A 60 19.08 5.89 43.87
C ARG A 60 17.84 6.67 44.29
N ASP A 61 16.76 5.98 44.64
CA ASP A 61 15.52 6.60 45.09
C ASP A 61 15.68 7.27 46.45
N LEU A 62 16.36 6.62 47.41
CA LEU A 62 16.74 7.24 48.68
C LEU A 62 17.62 8.49 48.47
N ASN A 63 18.63 8.40 47.61
CA ASN A 63 19.49 9.54 47.28
C ASN A 63 18.70 10.69 46.61
N ARG A 64 17.68 10.39 45.79
CA ARG A 64 16.79 11.38 45.16
C ARG A 64 15.90 12.09 46.19
N LEU A 65 15.47 11.39 47.25
CA LEU A 65 14.66 11.98 48.32
C LEU A 65 15.52 12.86 49.25
N VAL A 66 16.72 12.39 49.60
CA VAL A 66 17.65 13.13 50.47
C VAL A 66 18.25 14.34 49.75
N ARG A 67 18.48 14.23 48.44
CA ARG A 67 18.98 15.32 47.58
C ARG A 67 18.00 15.51 46.42
N PRO A 68 16.94 16.34 46.58
CA PRO A 68 16.07 16.66 45.47
C PRO A 68 16.93 17.21 44.32
N PRO A 69 16.84 16.66 43.10
CA PRO A 69 17.65 17.11 41.98
C PRO A 69 17.35 18.59 41.72
N ILE A 70 18.37 19.43 41.87
CA ILE A 70 18.27 20.85 41.55
C ILE A 70 18.04 20.96 40.04
N ARG A 71 16.88 21.54 39.72
CA ARG A 71 16.40 21.99 38.40
C ARG A 71 16.05 20.87 37.42
N ARG A 72 14.74 20.79 37.16
CA ARG A 72 14.17 20.14 35.99
C ARG A 72 14.83 20.79 34.76
N GLN A 73 15.54 20.00 33.96
CA GLN A 73 16.19 20.51 32.76
C GLN A 73 15.08 20.99 31.81
N GLU A 74 15.01 22.30 31.61
CA GLU A 74 14.06 22.87 30.67
C GLU A 74 14.46 22.44 29.25
N LEU A 75 13.45 22.10 28.45
CA LEU A 75 13.65 21.74 27.06
C LEU A 75 14.41 22.87 26.37
N ARG A 76 15.55 22.55 25.75
CA ARG A 76 16.25 23.49 24.90
C ARG A 76 15.30 23.89 23.78
N THR A 77 15.00 25.18 23.68
CA THR A 77 14.21 25.71 22.59
C THR A 77 15.02 25.54 21.30
N VAL A 78 14.56 24.63 20.43
CA VAL A 78 15.08 24.52 19.07
C VAL A 78 14.54 25.74 18.34
N ALA A 79 15.44 26.54 17.74
CA ALA A 79 15.00 27.60 16.84
C ALA A 79 14.08 27.00 15.78
N ALA A 80 12.88 27.54 15.61
CA ALA A 80 11.93 27.07 14.62
C ALA A 80 12.63 27.01 13.26
N ARG A 81 12.81 25.81 12.73
CA ARG A 81 13.42 25.64 11.41
C ARG A 81 12.38 26.12 10.40
N GLY A 82 12.69 27.19 9.67
CA GLY A 82 11.94 27.56 8.47
C GLY A 82 10.98 28.74 8.59
N ALA A 83 11.40 29.85 9.18
CA ALA A 83 10.90 31.14 8.71
C ALA A 83 12.06 31.88 8.05
N ALA A 84 12.31 31.55 6.77
CA ALA A 84 12.80 32.60 5.89
C ALA A 84 11.80 33.76 6.05
N PRO A 85 12.25 35.02 6.21
CA PRO A 85 11.33 36.14 6.27
C PRO A 85 10.36 36.00 5.10
N ALA A 86 9.06 36.26 5.33
CA ALA A 86 8.06 36.18 4.29
C ALA A 86 8.40 37.17 3.18
N ALA A 87 9.23 36.74 2.24
CA ALA A 87 9.44 37.43 1.00
C ALA A 87 8.14 37.22 0.22
N ARG A 88 7.43 38.31 -0.04
CA ARG A 88 6.37 38.28 -1.03
C ARG A 88 7.04 38.03 -2.37
N GLY A 89 7.13 36.76 -2.75
CA GLY A 89 7.53 36.38 -4.10
C GLY A 89 6.50 36.96 -5.05
N ARG A 90 6.85 38.06 -5.71
CA ARG A 90 6.09 38.54 -6.86
C ARG A 90 6.64 37.78 -8.06
N SER A 91 6.01 36.66 -8.37
CA SER A 91 6.11 36.12 -9.72
C SER A 91 5.17 36.95 -10.58
N ASP A 92 5.70 37.67 -11.56
CA ASP A 92 4.85 38.17 -12.62
C ASP A 92 4.29 36.93 -13.33
N TYR A 93 2.96 36.78 -13.28
CA TYR A 93 2.29 35.76 -14.05
C TYR A 93 2.58 36.06 -15.52
N VAL A 94 3.41 35.22 -16.13
CA VAL A 94 3.52 35.15 -17.58
C VAL A 94 2.39 34.23 -18.00
N PRO A 95 1.24 34.75 -18.47
CA PRO A 95 0.25 33.90 -19.08
C PRO A 95 0.94 33.10 -20.18
N PRO A 96 0.62 31.80 -20.37
CA PRO A 96 0.95 31.16 -21.63
C PRO A 96 0.45 32.08 -22.73
N ALA A 97 1.26 32.30 -23.78
CA ALA A 97 0.84 33.13 -24.91
C ALA A 97 -0.58 32.71 -25.25
N ALA A 98 -1.53 33.65 -25.07
CA ALA A 98 -2.92 33.36 -25.32
C ALA A 98 -2.96 32.80 -26.73
N GLY A 99 -3.24 31.51 -26.84
CA GLY A 99 -3.45 30.86 -28.11
C GLY A 99 -4.66 31.54 -28.70
N ARG A 100 -4.44 32.63 -29.45
CA ARG A 100 -5.44 33.23 -30.33
C ARG A 100 -5.58 32.29 -31.51
N GLY A 101 -6.04 31.09 -31.21
CA GLY A 101 -6.10 29.96 -32.11
C GLY A 101 -7.49 29.36 -31.97
N GLY A 102 -8.47 30.05 -32.54
CA GLY A 102 -9.84 29.60 -32.61
C GLY A 102 -10.45 30.14 -33.89
N ILE A 103 -11.21 29.29 -34.57
CA ILE A 103 -12.06 29.69 -35.68
C ILE A 103 -13.33 30.29 -35.08
N ALA A 104 -13.66 31.54 -35.41
CA ALA A 104 -14.84 32.19 -34.85
C ALA A 104 -16.13 31.76 -35.57
N SER A 105 -17.04 31.09 -34.87
CA SER A 105 -18.36 30.73 -35.41
C SER A 105 -19.27 31.95 -35.54
N PRO A 106 -20.17 32.02 -36.56
CA PRO A 106 -20.41 31.01 -37.60
C PRO A 106 -19.40 31.06 -38.75
N LEU A 107 -19.21 29.93 -39.42
CA LEU A 107 -18.47 29.85 -40.68
C LEU A 107 -19.43 30.09 -41.85
N THR A 108 -19.09 31.04 -42.71
CA THR A 108 -19.85 31.39 -43.92
C THR A 108 -19.05 31.05 -45.14
N GLU A 109 -19.65 30.36 -46.11
CA GLU A 109 -19.04 30.13 -47.40
C GLU A 109 -19.28 31.35 -48.30
N PRO A 110 -18.22 32.06 -48.75
CA PRO A 110 -18.39 33.27 -49.55
C PRO A 110 -18.85 32.97 -50.99
N SER A 111 -18.46 31.82 -51.56
CA SER A 111 -18.83 31.45 -52.94
C SER A 111 -18.67 29.97 -53.18
N PHE A 112 -19.72 29.34 -53.72
CA PHE A 112 -19.69 27.93 -54.14
C PHE A 112 -18.69 27.68 -55.28
N ALA A 113 -18.48 28.67 -56.15
CA ALA A 113 -17.55 28.56 -57.28
C ALA A 113 -16.07 28.54 -56.84
N ALA A 114 -15.77 28.93 -55.61
CA ALA A 114 -14.41 28.90 -55.06
C ALA A 114 -13.99 27.49 -54.59
N ARG A 115 -14.88 26.50 -54.64
CA ARG A 115 -14.56 25.11 -54.31
C ARG A 115 -13.68 24.49 -55.40
N GLU A 116 -12.59 23.87 -54.98
CA GLU A 116 -11.83 22.96 -55.83
C GLU A 116 -12.39 21.56 -55.66
N TRP A 117 -12.54 20.82 -56.76
CA TRP A 117 -13.09 19.47 -56.77
C TRP A 117 -12.00 18.46 -57.09
N TRP A 118 -12.13 17.24 -56.59
CA TRP A 118 -11.30 16.14 -57.06
C TRP A 118 -11.70 15.76 -58.49
N ASP A 119 -10.71 15.42 -59.34
CA ASP A 119 -10.95 14.90 -60.70
C ASP A 119 -11.80 13.61 -60.66
N ASP A 120 -11.64 12.84 -59.59
CA ASP A 120 -12.40 11.62 -59.31
C ASP A 120 -13.44 11.87 -58.21
N GLY A 121 -14.72 11.62 -58.51
CA GLY A 121 -15.80 11.58 -57.52
C GLY A 121 -16.11 10.16 -57.03
N TRP A 122 -17.09 10.05 -56.14
CA TRP A 122 -17.63 8.75 -55.76
C TRP A 122 -18.51 8.19 -56.87
N LYS A 123 -18.14 7.04 -57.40
CA LYS A 123 -18.94 6.33 -58.41
C LYS A 123 -19.97 5.44 -57.72
N THR A 124 -21.19 5.45 -58.21
CA THR A 124 -22.20 4.48 -57.78
C THR A 124 -21.77 3.05 -58.16
N SER A 125 -22.29 2.05 -57.46
CA SER A 125 -21.91 0.64 -57.68
C SER A 125 -22.23 0.14 -59.09
N ASP A 126 -23.24 0.72 -59.73
CA ASP A 126 -23.66 0.47 -61.11
C ASP A 126 -22.88 1.31 -62.14
N GLY A 127 -22.00 2.22 -61.69
CA GLY A 127 -21.16 3.08 -62.53
C GLY A 127 -21.90 4.20 -63.27
N LEU A 128 -23.20 4.38 -63.04
CA LEU A 128 -24.03 5.31 -63.79
C LEU A 128 -23.86 6.77 -63.34
N PHE A 129 -23.64 7.00 -62.05
CA PHE A 129 -23.48 8.35 -61.50
C PHE A 129 -22.11 8.50 -60.83
N THR A 130 -21.53 9.69 -61.00
CA THR A 130 -20.36 10.13 -60.24
C THR A 130 -20.75 11.33 -59.40
N ILE A 131 -20.67 11.19 -58.08
CA ILE A 131 -20.94 12.24 -57.12
C ILE A 131 -19.64 13.05 -56.95
N PRO A 132 -19.61 14.33 -57.33
CA PRO A 132 -18.42 15.15 -57.18
C PRO A 132 -18.14 15.40 -55.70
N MET A 133 -16.87 15.32 -55.31
CA MET A 133 -16.42 15.57 -53.93
C MET A 133 -15.49 16.78 -53.90
N PRO A 134 -15.71 17.75 -52.98
CA PRO A 134 -14.84 18.89 -52.88
C PRO A 134 -13.47 18.44 -52.38
N LYS A 135 -12.41 18.94 -53.01
CA LYS A 135 -11.03 18.83 -52.56
C LYS A 135 -10.69 19.93 -51.56
N LYS A 136 -11.14 21.15 -51.84
CA LYS A 136 -10.87 22.34 -51.04
C LYS A 136 -12.11 23.22 -50.94
N VAL A 137 -12.47 23.59 -49.72
CA VAL A 137 -13.55 24.57 -49.44
C VAL A 137 -12.97 25.70 -48.60
N VAL A 138 -13.16 26.93 -49.08
CA VAL A 138 -12.73 28.15 -48.38
C VAL A 138 -13.93 28.76 -47.68
N MET A 139 -13.82 29.00 -46.38
CA MET A 139 -14.84 29.64 -45.55
C MET A 139 -14.29 30.92 -44.91
N ARG A 140 -15.20 31.81 -44.52
CA ARG A 140 -14.93 33.00 -43.71
C ARG A 140 -15.50 32.80 -42.33
N ASP A 141 -14.73 33.08 -41.29
CA ASP A 141 -15.20 33.06 -39.91
C ASP A 141 -15.93 34.37 -39.55
N ALA A 142 -16.48 34.47 -38.33
CA ALA A 142 -17.20 35.67 -37.87
C ALA A 142 -16.33 36.94 -37.81
N ASN A 143 -14.99 36.80 -37.82
CA ASN A 143 -14.02 37.88 -37.90
C ASN A 143 -13.51 38.11 -39.33
N ASN A 144 -14.13 37.49 -40.33
CA ASN A 144 -13.74 37.51 -41.74
C ASN A 144 -12.37 36.88 -42.04
N ALA A 145 -11.82 36.10 -41.10
CA ALA A 145 -10.62 35.31 -41.31
C ALA A 145 -10.89 34.12 -42.23
N GLU A 146 -9.91 33.77 -43.07
CA GLU A 146 -10.02 32.65 -43.98
C GLU A 146 -9.77 31.32 -43.26
N VAL A 147 -10.68 30.37 -43.47
CA VAL A 147 -10.60 29.01 -42.95
C VAL A 147 -10.72 28.05 -44.12
N VAL A 148 -9.68 27.25 -44.33
CA VAL A 148 -9.61 26.31 -45.46
C VAL A 148 -9.82 24.90 -44.95
N PHE A 149 -10.80 24.21 -45.52
CA PHE A 149 -10.98 22.77 -45.35
C PHE A 149 -10.39 22.04 -46.55
N GLU A 150 -9.40 21.19 -46.29
CA GLU A 150 -8.81 20.29 -47.28
C GLU A 150 -9.34 18.88 -47.01
N TYR A 151 -10.01 18.31 -48.00
CA TYR A 151 -10.60 16.98 -47.90
C TYR A 151 -9.71 15.96 -48.59
N ALA A 152 -9.52 14.81 -47.95
CA ALA A 152 -8.77 13.71 -48.53
C ALA A 152 -9.39 13.23 -49.84
N LYS A 153 -8.56 12.68 -50.74
CA LYS A 153 -9.04 12.06 -51.97
C LYS A 153 -9.95 10.87 -51.61
N PRO A 154 -11.13 10.74 -52.23
CA PRO A 154 -11.95 9.55 -52.02
C PRO A 154 -11.19 8.29 -52.45
N GLY A 155 -11.02 7.34 -51.53
CA GLY A 155 -10.43 6.03 -51.82
C GLY A 155 -11.44 5.13 -52.54
N THR A 156 -10.95 4.25 -53.42
CA THR A 156 -11.75 3.33 -54.23
C THR A 156 -12.44 2.20 -53.45
N GLY A 157 -12.52 2.26 -52.12
CA GLY A 157 -12.92 1.12 -51.29
C GLY A 157 -13.35 1.41 -49.86
N ALA A 158 -13.80 2.63 -49.55
CA ALA A 158 -14.50 2.85 -48.28
C ALA A 158 -15.95 2.37 -48.45
N THR A 159 -16.16 1.06 -48.32
CA THR A 159 -17.50 0.50 -48.02
C THR A 159 -17.99 1.16 -46.71
N PRO A 160 -19.25 1.61 -46.63
CA PRO A 160 -19.84 2.05 -45.36
C PRO A 160 -19.80 0.95 -44.30
#